data_AF-A0A8S1J054-F1
#
_entry.id   AF-A0A8S1J054-F1
#
_cell.length_a   1.000
_cell.length_b   1.000
_cell.length_c   1.000
_cell.angle_alpha   90.00
_cell.angle_beta   90.00
_cell.angle_gamma   90.00
#
_symmetry.space_group_name_H-M   'P 1'
#
loop_
_entity.id
_entity.type
_entity.pdbx_description
1 polymer ?
#
loop_
_entity_poly.entity_id
_entity_poly.type
_entity_poly.pdbx_seq_one_letter_code
_entity_poly.pdbx_strand_id
1 'polypeptide(L)'
;MPTPGERFQAWFCANPLQNLPIVLLFGAGVLCIVGAAFGWHVLVALLGFAAMAFGGYQIWTLRNLKAEVDRFSAENARLEETEENLKNQVTFLETKKEQLGQQADKLESTVDELKEAGDNLASELEGFEKLKENWEKWAGETGKDISKVLENANKIYEKMQANTVNNEKALLSKIAQDMEFVDKDVGLSEEEFNKWLARIPKKQRDRYLASGRTFQSIAGADGKIDFMEIDDLITKLMEENTQKLRQIKVQK
;
A
#
# COMPACT_ATOMS: atom_id res chain seq x y z
N MET A 1 -70.76 -2.38 -5.95
CA MET A 1 -70.05 -2.27 -7.24
C MET A 1 -69.83 -0.79 -7.50
N PRO A 2 -68.61 -0.35 -7.83
CA PRO A 2 -68.34 1.06 -8.09
C PRO A 2 -69.12 1.52 -9.32
N THR A 3 -69.67 2.73 -9.24
CA THR A 3 -70.38 3.38 -10.34
C THR A 3 -69.41 3.67 -11.50
N PRO A 4 -69.89 3.81 -12.75
CA PRO A 4 -69.03 4.15 -13.89
C PRO A 4 -68.19 5.41 -13.67
N GLY A 5 -68.75 6.41 -12.98
CA GLY A 5 -68.04 7.64 -12.62
C GLY A 5 -66.88 7.39 -11.64
N GLU A 6 -67.10 6.58 -10.60
CA GLU A 6 -66.06 6.22 -9.64
C GLU A 6 -64.92 5.42 -10.29
N ARG A 7 -65.23 4.55 -11.26
CA ARG A 7 -64.21 3.79 -12.02
C ARG A 7 -63.37 4.70 -12.91
N PHE A 8 -64.01 5.68 -13.56
CA PHE A 8 -63.29 6.66 -14.38
C PHE A 8 -62.41 7.58 -13.54
N GLN A 9 -62.92 8.07 -12.40
CA GLN A 9 -62.15 8.91 -11.48
C GLN A 9 -60.95 8.15 -10.91
N ALA A 10 -61.14 6.91 -10.47
CA ALA A 10 -60.04 6.08 -9.97
C ALA A 10 -58.99 5.82 -11.05
N TRP A 11 -59.41 5.53 -12.28
CA TRP A 11 -58.50 5.37 -13.42
C TRP A 11 -57.76 6.66 -13.75
N PHE A 12 -58.44 7.80 -13.86
CA PHE A 12 -57.83 9.09 -14.17
C PHE A 12 -56.86 9.54 -13.07
N CYS A 13 -57.22 9.39 -11.80
CA CYS A 13 -56.37 9.73 -10.66
C CYS A 13 -55.14 8.83 -10.52
N ALA A 14 -55.18 7.59 -11.02
CA ALA A 14 -54.03 6.69 -10.96
C ALA A 14 -52.86 7.18 -11.82
N ASN A 15 -53.13 7.72 -13.01
CA ASN A 15 -52.11 8.25 -13.93
C ASN A 15 -52.65 9.44 -14.74
N PRO A 16 -52.83 10.61 -14.11
CA PRO A 16 -53.52 11.74 -14.74
C PRO A 16 -52.84 12.21 -16.01
N LEU A 17 -51.50 12.22 -16.05
CA LEU A 17 -50.73 12.65 -17.22
C LEU A 17 -50.84 11.69 -18.42
N GLN A 18 -50.96 10.39 -18.17
CA GLN A 18 -51.08 9.38 -19.23
C GLN A 18 -52.52 9.27 -19.76
N ASN A 19 -53.49 9.57 -18.90
CA ASN A 19 -54.92 9.43 -19.19
C ASN A 19 -55.53 10.71 -19.75
N LEU A 20 -54.95 11.89 -19.48
CA LEU A 20 -55.40 13.18 -19.98
C LEU A 20 -55.46 13.29 -21.52
N PRO A 21 -54.49 12.77 -22.31
CA PRO A 21 -54.59 12.75 -23.77
C PRO A 21 -55.79 11.92 -24.26
N ILE A 22 -56.09 10.80 -23.61
CA ILE A 22 -57.22 9.92 -23.95
C ILE A 22 -58.54 10.67 -23.71
N VAL A 23 -58.67 11.33 -22.56
CA VAL A 23 -59.86 12.13 -22.21
C VAL A 23 -60.04 13.30 -23.18
N LEU A 24 -58.96 14.02 -23.52
CA LEU A 24 -58.99 15.10 -24.51
C LEU A 24 -59.39 14.60 -25.90
N LEU A 25 -58.91 13.42 -26.32
CA LEU A 25 -59.24 12.83 -27.60
C LEU A 25 -60.71 12.39 -27.67
N PHE A 26 -61.24 11.79 -26.60
CA PHE A 26 -62.68 11.49 -26.47
C PHE A 26 -63.54 12.77 -26.49
N GLY A 27 -63.14 13.81 -25.75
CA GLY A 27 -63.84 15.09 -25.74
C GLY A 27 -63.85 15.77 -27.10
N ALA A 28 -62.70 15.79 -27.79
CA ALA A 28 -62.58 16.31 -29.15
C ALA A 28 -63.43 15.51 -30.14
N GLY A 29 -63.46 14.18 -30.02
CA GLY A 29 -64.29 13.30 -30.86
C GLY A 29 -65.78 13.59 -30.75
N VAL A 30 -66.30 13.76 -29.52
CA VAL A 30 -67.71 14.14 -29.30
C VAL A 30 -68.02 15.52 -29.90
N LEU A 31 -67.11 16.48 -29.72
CA LEU A 31 -67.27 17.84 -30.25
C LEU A 31 -67.29 17.86 -31.78
N CYS A 32 -66.50 17.00 -32.43
CA CYS A 32 -66.50 16.83 -33.88
C CYS A 32 -67.83 16.25 -34.40
N ILE A 33 -68.38 15.24 -33.73
CA ILE A 33 -69.67 14.63 -34.10
C ILE A 33 -70.81 15.65 -34.00
N VAL A 34 -70.84 16.42 -32.90
CA VAL A 34 -71.84 17.48 -32.71
C VAL A 34 -71.66 18.59 -33.75
N GLY A 35 -70.44 19.07 -33.96
CA GLY A 35 -70.17 20.16 -34.92
C GLY A 35 -70.50 19.80 -36.38
N ALA A 36 -70.34 18.53 -36.76
CA ALA A 36 -70.73 18.04 -38.09
C ALA A 36 -72.25 18.08 -38.31
N ALA A 37 -73.06 17.87 -37.27
CA ALA A 37 -74.52 17.92 -37.36
C ALA A 37 -75.06 19.35 -37.60
N PHE A 38 -74.31 20.38 -37.20
CA PHE A 38 -74.70 21.81 -37.33
C PHE A 38 -74.06 22.53 -38.53
N GLY A 39 -73.35 21.81 -39.42
CA GLY A 39 -72.78 22.37 -40.65
C GLY A 39 -71.43 23.11 -40.50
N TRP A 40 -70.74 22.99 -39.35
CA TRP A 40 -69.44 23.64 -39.10
C TRP A 40 -68.23 22.84 -39.61
N HIS A 41 -68.31 22.28 -40.82
CA HIS A 41 -67.31 21.32 -41.31
C HIS A 41 -65.87 21.87 -41.34
N VAL A 42 -65.68 23.15 -41.71
CA VAL A 42 -64.34 23.77 -41.79
C VAL A 42 -63.70 23.94 -40.41
N LEU A 43 -64.47 24.39 -39.41
CA LEU A 43 -63.98 24.62 -38.06
C LEU A 43 -63.66 23.30 -37.36
N VAL A 44 -64.49 22.28 -37.56
CA VAL A 44 -64.25 20.91 -37.07
C VAL A 44 -62.98 20.32 -37.69
N ALA A 45 -62.75 20.52 -38.99
CA ALA A 45 -61.54 20.03 -39.66
C ALA A 45 -60.27 20.70 -39.12
N LEU A 46 -60.29 22.01 -38.89
CA LEU A 46 -59.15 22.74 -38.30
C LEU A 46 -58.85 22.29 -36.87
N LEU A 47 -59.88 22.12 -36.03
CA LEU A 47 -59.71 21.61 -34.67
C LEU A 47 -59.18 20.17 -34.65
N GLY A 48 -59.66 19.33 -35.57
CA GLY A 48 -59.13 17.97 -35.74
C GLY A 48 -57.64 17.95 -36.08
N PHE A 49 -57.20 18.82 -36.99
CA PHE A 49 -55.78 18.93 -37.34
C PHE A 49 -54.92 19.45 -36.19
N ALA A 50 -55.40 20.47 -35.47
CA ALA A 50 -54.73 20.99 -34.29
C ALA A 50 -54.61 19.94 -33.18
N ALA A 51 -55.66 19.15 -32.95
CA ALA A 51 -55.65 18.05 -31.99
C ALA A 51 -54.66 16.94 -32.39
N MET A 52 -54.58 16.58 -33.67
CA MET A 52 -53.58 15.61 -34.16
C MET A 52 -52.15 16.13 -34.01
N ALA A 53 -51.89 17.39 -34.34
CA ALA A 53 -50.57 18.00 -34.17
C ALA A 53 -50.15 18.04 -32.69
N PHE A 54 -51.07 18.42 -31.80
CA PHE A 54 -50.83 18.45 -30.36
C PHE A 54 -50.60 17.04 -29.79
N GLY A 55 -51.40 16.05 -30.20
CA GLY A 55 -51.22 14.66 -29.81
C GLY A 55 -49.87 14.08 -30.28
N GLY A 56 -49.47 14.40 -31.52
CA GLY A 56 -48.15 14.04 -32.05
C GLY A 56 -47.02 14.66 -31.24
N TYR A 57 -47.13 15.94 -30.89
CA TYR A 57 -46.16 16.63 -30.04
C TYR A 57 -46.06 15.99 -28.64
N GLN A 58 -47.19 15.66 -28.00
CA GLN A 58 -47.19 15.00 -26.69
C GLN A 58 -46.58 13.61 -26.72
N ILE A 59 -46.87 12.80 -27.75
CA ILE A 59 -46.24 11.47 -27.89
C ILE A 59 -44.73 11.62 -28.09
N TRP A 60 -44.30 12.61 -28.88
CA TRP A 60 -42.90 12.89 -29.10
C TRP A 60 -42.19 13.33 -27.80
N THR A 61 -42.77 14.26 -27.02
CA THR A 61 -42.17 14.71 -25.75
C THR A 61 -42.12 13.60 -24.72
N LEU A 62 -43.18 12.79 -24.57
CA LEU A 62 -43.20 11.65 -23.67
C LEU A 62 -42.15 10.60 -24.05
N ARG A 63 -41.98 10.33 -25.35
CA ARG A 63 -40.93 9.43 -25.83
C ARG A 63 -39.54 9.96 -25.53
N ASN A 64 -39.30 11.26 -25.73
CA ASN A 64 -38.01 11.88 -25.44
C ASN A 64 -37.70 11.86 -23.94
N LEU A 65 -38.70 12.20 -23.11
CA LEU A 65 -38.55 12.16 -21.66
C LEU A 65 -38.30 10.75 -21.15
N LYS A 66 -38.99 9.74 -21.70
CA LYS A 66 -38.74 8.34 -21.37
C LYS A 66 -37.31 7.93 -21.72
N ALA A 67 -36.81 8.31 -22.90
CA ALA A 67 -35.43 8.01 -23.29
C ALA A 67 -34.40 8.68 -22.36
N GLU A 68 -34.70 9.88 -21.87
CA GLU A 68 -33.85 10.58 -20.90
C GLU A 68 -33.88 9.92 -19.52
N VAL A 69 -35.06 9.49 -19.04
CA VAL A 69 -35.19 8.72 -17.79
C VAL A 69 -34.46 7.38 -17.89
N ASP A 70 -34.60 6.66 -19.00
CA ASP A 70 -33.90 5.39 -19.24
C ASP A 70 -32.37 5.59 -19.25
N ARG A 71 -31.89 6.69 -19.85
CA ARG A 71 -30.47 7.07 -19.83
C ARG A 71 -29.98 7.36 -18.41
N PHE A 72 -30.73 8.14 -17.63
CA PHE A 72 -30.36 8.44 -16.24
C PHE A 72 -30.40 7.18 -15.36
N SER A 73 -31.36 6.29 -15.57
CA SER A 73 -31.40 5.00 -14.88
C SER A 73 -30.17 4.14 -15.18
N ALA A 74 -29.72 4.11 -16.44
CA ALA A 74 -28.52 3.39 -16.84
C ALA A 74 -27.24 4.02 -16.28
N GLU A 75 -27.17 5.35 -16.23
CA GLU A 75 -26.03 6.08 -15.66
C GLU A 75 -25.94 5.87 -14.14
N ASN A 76 -27.07 5.90 -13.43
CA ASN A 76 -27.12 5.58 -12.00
C ASN A 76 -26.65 4.16 -11.71
N ALA A 77 -27.10 3.17 -12.49
CA ALA A 77 -26.63 1.79 -12.34
C ALA A 77 -25.10 1.66 -12.54
N ARG A 78 -24.54 2.40 -13.51
CA ARG A 78 -23.09 2.43 -13.73
C ARG A 78 -22.32 3.12 -12.60
N LEU A 79 -22.90 4.17 -12.02
CA LEU A 79 -22.33 4.86 -10.86
C LEU A 79 -22.35 3.95 -9.63
N GLU A 80 -23.43 3.22 -9.39
CA GLU A 80 -23.51 2.22 -8.32
C GLU A 80 -22.45 1.12 -8.48
N GLU A 81 -22.27 0.57 -9.68
CA GLU A 81 -21.22 -0.42 -9.96
C GLU A 81 -19.81 0.15 -9.74
N THR A 82 -19.58 1.42 -10.14
CA THR A 82 -18.30 2.10 -9.93
C THR A 82 -18.04 2.35 -8.45
N GLU A 83 -19.07 2.73 -7.69
CA GLU A 83 -18.98 2.93 -6.24
C GLU A 83 -18.65 1.62 -5.52
N GLU A 84 -19.28 0.51 -5.92
CA GLU A 84 -18.99 -0.82 -5.38
C GLU A 84 -17.54 -1.24 -5.69
N ASN A 85 -17.08 -1.06 -6.93
CA ASN A 85 -15.71 -1.38 -7.31
C ASN A 85 -14.68 -0.53 -6.54
N LEU A 86 -14.95 0.78 -6.36
CA LEU A 86 -14.09 1.66 -5.57
C LEU A 86 -14.06 1.24 -4.09
N LYS A 87 -15.21 0.90 -3.50
CA LYS A 87 -15.28 0.36 -2.13
C LYS A 87 -14.44 -0.90 -1.99
N ASN A 88 -14.56 -1.83 -2.93
CA ASN A 88 -13.78 -3.07 -2.94
C ASN A 88 -12.26 -2.80 -3.06
N GLN A 89 -11.84 -1.85 -3.89
CA GLN A 89 -10.44 -1.45 -4.00
C GLN A 89 -9.91 -0.80 -2.72
N VAL A 90 -10.70 0.06 -2.07
CA VAL A 90 -10.34 0.68 -0.79
C VAL A 90 -10.15 -0.41 0.27
N THR A 91 -11.11 -1.32 0.43
CA THR A 91 -10.99 -2.43 1.40
C THR A 91 -9.80 -3.35 1.10
N PHE A 92 -9.52 -3.62 -0.18
CA PHE A 92 -8.34 -4.38 -0.59
C PHE A 92 -7.03 -3.66 -0.21
N LEU A 93 -6.94 -2.35 -0.46
CA LEU A 93 -5.76 -1.54 -0.11
C LEU A 93 -5.58 -1.43 1.41
N GLU A 94 -6.66 -1.29 2.17
CA GLU A 94 -6.63 -1.31 3.64
C GLU A 94 -6.11 -2.64 4.17
N THR A 95 -6.61 -3.76 3.63
CA THR A 95 -6.12 -5.11 3.98
C THR A 95 -4.63 -5.26 3.66
N LYS A 96 -4.19 -4.77 2.49
CA LYS A 96 -2.76 -4.80 2.11
C LYS A 96 -1.90 -3.94 3.02
N LYS A 97 -2.38 -2.76 3.42
CA LYS A 97 -1.70 -1.88 4.37
C LYS A 97 -1.54 -2.57 5.73
N GLU A 98 -2.58 -3.24 6.23
CA GLU A 98 -2.51 -3.99 7.48
C GLU A 98 -1.51 -5.16 7.39
N GLN A 99 -1.53 -5.92 6.30
CA GLN A 99 -0.57 -7.00 6.07
C GLN A 99 0.88 -6.50 6.05
N LEU A 100 1.15 -5.37 5.38
CA LEU A 100 2.48 -4.77 5.36
C LEU A 100 2.89 -4.23 6.73
N GLY A 101 1.95 -3.65 7.49
CA GLY A 101 2.18 -3.25 8.88
C GLY A 101 2.61 -4.42 9.76
N GLN A 102 1.87 -5.54 9.71
CA GLN A 102 2.22 -6.75 10.46
C GLN A 102 3.57 -7.34 10.05
N GLN A 103 3.92 -7.25 8.75
CA GLN A 103 5.24 -7.68 8.28
C GLN A 103 6.35 -6.78 8.81
N ALA A 104 6.14 -5.46 8.82
CA ALA A 104 7.08 -4.50 9.40
C ALA A 104 7.30 -4.75 10.90
N ASP A 105 6.23 -4.97 11.67
CA ASP A 105 6.30 -5.29 13.11
C ASP A 105 7.09 -6.59 13.36
N LYS A 106 6.83 -7.63 12.56
CA LYS A 106 7.58 -8.90 12.62
C LYS A 106 9.06 -8.69 12.32
N LEU A 107 9.35 -7.84 11.34
CA LEU A 107 10.69 -7.57 10.89
C LEU A 107 11.49 -6.81 11.95
N GLU A 108 10.85 -5.82 12.60
CA GLU A 108 11.36 -5.07 13.75
C GLU A 108 11.64 -5.99 14.94
N SER A 109 10.69 -6.86 15.31
CA SER A 109 10.91 -7.87 16.35
C SER A 109 12.10 -8.78 16.03
N THR A 110 12.26 -9.18 14.78
CA THR A 110 13.41 -10.01 14.35
C THR A 110 14.72 -9.22 14.42
N VAL A 111 14.71 -7.91 14.15
CA VAL A 111 15.89 -7.04 14.30
C VAL A 111 16.30 -6.95 15.78
N ASP A 112 15.33 -6.80 16.68
CA ASP A 112 15.59 -6.77 18.13
C ASP A 112 16.14 -8.11 18.64
N GLU A 113 15.57 -9.23 18.23
CA GLU A 113 16.10 -10.57 18.55
C GLU A 113 17.53 -10.77 18.03
N LEU A 114 17.83 -10.33 16.80
CA LEU A 114 19.19 -10.40 16.24
C LEU A 114 20.17 -9.51 17.01
N LYS A 115 19.72 -8.35 17.48
CA LYS A 115 20.52 -7.44 18.30
C LYS A 115 20.84 -8.06 19.65
N GLU A 116 19.85 -8.64 20.32
CA GLU A 116 20.05 -9.36 21.58
C GLU A 116 20.99 -10.56 21.41
N ALA A 117 20.80 -11.35 20.35
CA ALA A 117 21.70 -12.46 20.01
C ALA A 117 23.14 -11.98 19.75
N GLY A 118 23.29 -10.82 19.09
CA GLY A 118 24.58 -10.18 18.87
C GLY A 118 25.25 -9.73 20.17
N ASP A 119 24.50 -9.13 21.09
CA ASP A 119 24.99 -8.70 22.40
C ASP A 119 25.39 -9.91 23.28
N ASN A 120 24.60 -10.99 23.24
CA ASN A 120 24.92 -12.24 23.94
C ASN A 120 26.20 -12.90 23.37
N LEU A 121 26.33 -12.99 22.03
CA LEU A 121 27.55 -13.50 21.38
C LEU A 121 28.78 -12.64 21.74
N ALA A 122 28.63 -11.32 21.85
CA ALA A 122 29.71 -10.45 22.27
C ALA A 122 30.14 -10.71 23.73
N SER A 123 29.19 -10.97 24.62
CA SER A 123 29.49 -11.35 26.01
C SER A 123 30.16 -12.72 26.11
N GLU A 124 29.70 -13.71 25.34
CA GLU A 124 30.34 -15.03 25.24
C GLU A 124 31.78 -14.93 24.70
N LEU A 125 32.02 -14.08 23.70
CA LEU A 125 33.36 -13.76 23.19
C LEU A 125 34.29 -13.23 24.28
N GLU A 126 33.81 -12.31 25.11
CA GLU A 126 34.59 -11.78 26.24
C GLU A 126 34.89 -12.87 27.28
N GLY A 127 33.91 -13.73 27.58
CA GLY A 127 34.08 -14.88 28.47
C GLY A 127 35.11 -15.88 27.94
N PHE A 128 35.07 -16.16 26.62
CA PHE A 128 36.05 -17.02 25.96
C PHE A 128 37.45 -16.43 25.96
N GLU A 129 37.59 -15.11 25.80
CA GLU A 129 38.90 -14.44 25.87
C GLU A 129 39.52 -14.59 27.26
N LYS A 130 38.73 -14.41 28.34
CA LYS A 130 39.18 -14.69 29.72
C LYS A 130 39.55 -16.15 29.93
N LEU A 131 38.77 -17.08 29.38
CA LEU A 131 39.06 -18.51 29.48
C LEU A 131 40.38 -18.86 28.77
N LYS A 132 40.60 -18.27 27.59
CA LYS A 132 41.84 -18.42 26.83
C LYS A 132 43.04 -17.89 27.63
N GLU A 133 42.95 -16.70 28.20
CA GLU A 133 44.02 -16.14 29.06
C GLU A 133 44.34 -17.07 30.24
N ASN A 134 43.32 -17.64 30.88
CA ASN A 134 43.51 -18.62 31.97
C ASN A 134 44.20 -19.91 31.49
N TRP A 135 43.83 -20.42 30.31
CA TRP A 135 44.46 -21.62 29.75
C TRP A 135 45.89 -21.39 29.29
N GLU A 136 46.21 -20.22 28.71
CA GLU A 136 47.58 -19.87 28.34
C GLU A 136 48.49 -19.82 29.58
N LYS A 137 47.98 -19.26 30.69
CA LYS A 137 48.67 -19.29 31.99
C LYS A 137 48.90 -20.73 32.47
N TRP A 138 47.86 -21.57 32.43
CA TRP A 138 47.94 -22.96 32.92
C TRP A 138 48.81 -23.87 32.03
N ALA A 139 48.85 -23.61 30.72
CA ALA A 139 49.72 -24.28 29.76
C ALA A 139 51.20 -24.02 30.03
N GLY A 140 51.54 -22.78 30.41
CA GLY A 140 52.89 -22.42 30.85
C GLY A 140 53.33 -23.18 32.11
N GLU A 141 52.38 -23.53 32.98
CA GLU A 141 52.63 -24.23 34.25
C GLU A 141 52.68 -25.77 34.11
N THR A 142 51.92 -26.38 33.19
CA THR A 142 51.62 -27.84 33.24
C THR A 142 52.26 -28.67 32.11
N GLY A 143 52.71 -28.05 31.01
CA GLY A 143 53.49 -28.73 29.96
C GLY A 143 52.70 -29.55 28.92
N LYS A 144 52.99 -29.26 27.65
CA LYS A 144 52.74 -29.93 26.35
C LYS A 144 51.35 -30.49 25.96
N ASP A 145 50.50 -31.02 26.85
CA ASP A 145 49.21 -31.61 26.42
C ASP A 145 48.09 -30.57 26.21
N ILE A 146 48.24 -29.37 26.78
CA ILE A 146 47.25 -28.28 26.67
C ILE A 146 47.28 -27.61 25.28
N SER A 147 48.37 -27.75 24.52
CA SER A 147 48.50 -27.11 23.20
C SER A 147 47.41 -27.54 22.21
N LYS A 148 46.96 -28.80 22.23
CA LYS A 148 45.87 -29.27 21.36
C LYS A 148 44.51 -28.68 21.75
N VAL A 149 44.27 -28.52 23.04
CA VAL A 149 43.02 -27.93 23.55
C VAL A 149 42.97 -26.44 23.23
N LEU A 150 44.10 -25.73 23.37
CA LEU A 150 44.25 -24.33 22.95
C LEU A 150 44.04 -24.14 21.44
N GLU A 151 44.58 -25.03 20.61
CA GLU A 151 44.37 -24.96 19.15
C GLU A 151 42.89 -25.11 18.79
N ASN A 152 42.19 -26.05 19.41
CA ASN A 152 40.75 -26.23 19.19
C ASN A 152 39.92 -25.04 19.69
N ALA A 153 40.24 -24.47 20.85
CA ALA A 153 39.57 -23.27 21.34
C ALA A 153 39.82 -22.04 20.45
N ASN A 154 41.04 -21.88 19.92
CA ASN A 154 41.31 -20.83 18.93
C ASN A 154 40.46 -20.99 17.67
N LYS A 155 40.29 -22.22 17.16
CA LYS A 155 39.40 -22.48 16.00
C LYS A 155 37.93 -22.16 16.31
N ILE A 156 37.45 -22.51 17.50
CA ILE A 156 36.08 -22.17 17.93
C ILE A 156 35.91 -20.67 18.04
N TYR A 157 36.88 -19.98 18.65
CA TYR A 157 36.89 -18.52 18.76
C TYR A 157 36.87 -17.84 17.38
N GLU A 158 37.71 -18.29 16.45
CA GLU A 158 37.73 -17.76 15.08
C GLU A 158 36.40 -17.97 14.36
N LYS A 159 35.78 -19.14 14.52
CA LYS A 159 34.46 -19.43 13.95
C LYS A 159 33.37 -18.57 14.58
N MET A 160 33.40 -18.38 15.90
CA MET A 160 32.46 -17.53 16.62
C MET A 160 32.60 -16.08 16.19
N GLN A 161 33.83 -15.57 16.09
CA GLN A 161 34.13 -14.24 15.60
C GLN A 161 33.65 -14.03 14.16
N ALA A 162 33.88 -15.00 13.26
CA ALA A 162 33.37 -14.96 11.90
C ALA A 162 31.83 -14.94 11.85
N ASN A 163 31.17 -15.76 12.67
CA ASN A 163 29.72 -15.76 12.78
C ASN A 163 29.17 -14.43 13.31
N THR A 164 29.80 -13.83 14.33
CA THR A 164 29.42 -12.51 14.84
C THR A 164 29.52 -11.45 13.75
N VAL A 165 30.60 -11.43 12.97
CA VAL A 165 30.76 -10.49 11.84
C VAL A 165 29.69 -10.70 10.77
N ASN A 166 29.37 -11.95 10.42
CA ASN A 166 28.33 -12.25 9.44
C ASN A 166 26.94 -11.84 9.94
N ASN A 167 26.64 -12.05 11.22
CA ASN A 167 25.38 -11.62 11.83
C ASN A 167 25.28 -10.09 11.89
N GLU A 168 26.37 -9.40 12.24
CA GLU A 168 26.42 -7.93 12.20
C GLU A 168 26.21 -7.41 10.76
N LYS A 169 26.86 -8.00 9.76
CA LYS A 169 26.66 -7.65 8.34
C LYS A 169 25.19 -7.85 7.92
N ALA A 170 24.59 -8.98 8.27
CA ALA A 170 23.20 -9.28 7.96
C ALA A 170 22.24 -8.27 8.61
N LEU A 171 22.48 -7.92 9.88
CA LEU A 171 21.70 -6.91 10.61
C LEU A 171 21.79 -5.54 9.93
N LEU A 172 22.99 -5.06 9.63
CA LEU A 172 23.20 -3.76 8.99
C LEU A 172 22.55 -3.69 7.59
N SER A 173 22.67 -4.77 6.82
CA SER A 173 22.09 -4.88 5.48
C SER A 173 20.56 -4.86 5.53
N LYS A 174 19.99 -5.56 6.52
CA LYS A 174 18.55 -5.58 6.74
C LYS A 174 18.01 -4.19 7.13
N ILE A 175 18.69 -3.50 8.06
CA ILE A 175 18.29 -2.13 8.43
C ILE A 175 18.40 -1.19 7.22
N ALA A 176 19.38 -1.37 6.34
CA ALA A 176 19.49 -0.58 5.11
C ALA A 176 18.32 -0.82 4.16
N GLN A 177 17.96 -2.09 3.92
CA GLN A 177 16.80 -2.46 3.09
C GLN A 177 15.49 -1.88 3.65
N ASP A 178 15.32 -1.90 4.97
CA ASP A 178 14.14 -1.33 5.63
C ASP A 178 14.03 0.19 5.44
N MET A 179 15.15 0.88 5.26
CA MET A 179 15.21 2.33 5.07
C MET A 179 15.12 2.77 3.61
N GLU A 180 15.54 1.93 2.66
CA GLU A 180 15.56 2.28 1.22
C GLU A 180 14.17 2.57 0.64
N PHE A 181 13.10 2.02 1.20
CA PHE A 181 11.74 2.15 0.64
C PHE A 181 10.81 3.05 1.45
N VAL A 182 11.35 3.89 2.33
CA VAL A 182 10.52 4.77 3.18
C VAL A 182 9.91 5.91 2.35
N ASP A 183 10.66 6.49 1.42
CA ASP A 183 10.20 7.57 0.54
C ASP A 183 9.61 7.09 -0.82
N LYS A 184 9.65 5.78 -1.07
CA LYS A 184 9.23 5.08 -2.32
C LYS A 184 10.14 5.32 -3.54
N ASP A 185 11.28 5.95 -3.35
CA ASP A 185 12.32 6.01 -4.37
C ASP A 185 13.29 4.83 -4.21
N VAL A 186 14.14 4.63 -5.22
CA VAL A 186 15.24 3.64 -5.15
C VAL A 186 16.49 4.35 -4.63
N GLY A 187 17.20 3.68 -3.71
CA GLY A 187 18.39 4.21 -3.04
C GLY A 187 18.08 5.07 -1.82
N LEU A 188 19.03 5.13 -0.89
CA LEU A 188 18.91 5.89 0.36
C LEU A 188 19.23 7.37 0.13
N SER A 189 18.27 8.23 0.45
CA SER A 189 18.49 9.67 0.60
C SER A 189 19.38 10.00 1.81
N GLU A 190 19.91 11.22 1.88
CA GLU A 190 20.71 11.68 3.04
C GLU A 190 19.92 11.59 4.36
N GLU A 191 18.61 11.87 4.31
CA GLU A 191 17.74 11.75 5.48
C GLU A 191 17.55 10.30 5.93
N GLU A 192 17.33 9.38 4.99
CA GLU A 192 17.19 7.95 5.28
C GLU A 192 18.51 7.34 5.75
N PHE A 193 19.64 7.77 5.18
CA PHE A 193 20.96 7.37 5.65
C PHE A 193 21.23 7.82 7.09
N ASN A 194 20.83 9.04 7.46
CA ASN A 194 20.93 9.52 8.84
C ASN A 194 20.04 8.71 9.80
N LYS A 195 18.83 8.31 9.36
CA LYS A 195 17.96 7.41 10.12
C LYS A 195 18.57 6.01 10.25
N TRP A 196 19.18 5.48 9.19
CA TRP A 196 19.94 4.23 9.21
C TRP A 196 21.06 4.30 10.25
N LEU A 197 21.89 5.35 10.21
CA LEU A 197 22.95 5.58 11.20
C LEU A 197 22.43 5.67 12.64
N ALA A 198 21.23 6.21 12.85
CA ALA A 198 20.62 6.26 14.17
C ALA A 198 20.18 4.87 14.69
N ARG A 199 19.80 3.96 13.77
CA ARG A 199 19.29 2.60 14.09
C ARG A 199 20.38 1.55 14.25
N ILE A 200 21.52 1.69 13.58
CA ILE A 200 22.64 0.74 13.73
C ILE A 200 23.19 0.76 15.17
N PRO A 201 23.81 -0.34 15.65
CA PRO A 201 24.33 -0.36 17.02
C PRO A 201 25.47 0.65 17.21
N LYS A 202 25.54 1.21 18.43
CA LYS A 202 26.43 2.34 18.77
C LYS A 202 27.90 2.07 18.39
N LYS A 203 28.37 0.84 18.58
CA LYS A 203 29.74 0.42 18.25
C LYS A 203 30.06 0.61 16.77
N GLN A 204 29.15 0.24 15.88
CA GLN A 204 29.31 0.37 14.43
C GLN A 204 29.16 1.83 14.00
N ARG A 205 28.22 2.57 14.61
CA ARG A 205 28.08 4.02 14.37
C ARG A 205 29.33 4.80 14.75
N ASP A 206 29.86 4.59 15.94
CA ASP A 206 31.05 5.30 16.42
C ASP A 206 32.26 5.02 15.51
N ARG A 207 32.34 3.81 14.94
CA ARG A 207 33.36 3.44 13.94
C ARG A 207 33.16 4.13 12.61
N TYR A 208 31.92 4.17 12.11
CA TYR A 208 31.60 4.91 10.91
C TYR A 208 32.01 6.38 11.06
N LEU A 209 31.65 7.02 12.18
CA LEU A 209 32.04 8.39 12.48
C LEU A 209 33.57 8.56 12.56
N ALA A 210 34.27 7.60 13.18
CA ALA A 210 35.73 7.60 13.25
C ALA A 210 36.42 7.42 11.89
N SER A 211 35.75 6.83 10.90
CA SER A 211 36.30 6.68 9.54
C SER A 211 36.32 8.01 8.76
N GLY A 212 35.58 9.02 9.22
CA GLY A 212 35.50 10.34 8.57
C GLY A 212 34.82 10.34 7.20
N ARG A 213 34.18 9.23 6.80
CA ARG A 213 33.40 9.14 5.57
C ARG A 213 32.11 9.98 5.70
N THR A 214 31.78 10.72 4.66
CA THR A 214 30.55 11.52 4.58
C THR A 214 29.55 10.86 3.64
N PHE A 215 28.27 11.21 3.76
CA PHE A 215 27.23 10.73 2.85
C PHE A 215 27.61 10.96 1.38
N GLN A 216 28.05 12.17 1.03
CA GLN A 216 28.45 12.54 -0.33
C GLN A 216 29.65 11.75 -0.86
N SER A 217 30.51 11.23 0.03
CA SER A 217 31.63 10.38 -0.41
C SER A 217 31.19 8.96 -0.80
N ILE A 218 30.02 8.54 -0.34
CA ILE A 218 29.45 7.21 -0.58
C ILE A 218 28.43 7.27 -1.72
N ALA A 219 27.52 8.25 -1.69
CA ALA A 219 26.44 8.46 -2.65
C ALA A 219 26.90 8.96 -4.03
N GLY A 220 28.21 9.12 -4.26
CA GLY A 220 28.74 9.57 -5.55
C GLY A 220 28.10 10.86 -6.10
N ALA A 221 27.70 10.81 -7.37
CA ALA A 221 27.24 11.98 -8.13
C ALA A 221 25.70 12.10 -8.23
N ASP A 222 24.95 11.03 -8.00
CA ASP A 222 23.49 11.03 -8.05
C ASP A 222 22.86 11.46 -6.72
N GLY A 223 23.65 11.50 -5.65
CA GLY A 223 23.21 11.95 -4.33
C GLY A 223 22.30 10.94 -3.62
N LYS A 224 22.28 9.69 -4.07
CA LYS A 224 21.58 8.57 -3.42
C LYS A 224 22.58 7.45 -3.18
N ILE A 225 22.43 6.72 -2.08
CA ILE A 225 23.26 5.54 -1.82
C ILE A 225 22.49 4.32 -2.31
N ASP A 226 23.00 3.65 -3.34
CA ASP A 226 22.37 2.43 -3.84
C ASP A 226 22.66 1.20 -2.95
N PHE A 227 21.99 0.08 -3.23
CA PHE A 227 22.17 -1.16 -2.48
C PHE A 227 23.61 -1.71 -2.54
N MET A 228 24.33 -1.50 -3.66
CA MET A 228 25.71 -1.97 -3.81
C MET A 228 26.68 -1.11 -3.01
N GLU A 229 26.48 0.21 -3.01
CA GLU A 229 27.27 1.18 -2.25
C GLU A 229 27.11 0.98 -0.74
N ILE A 230 25.88 0.70 -0.27
CA ILE A 230 25.66 0.40 1.14
C ILE A 230 26.24 -0.97 1.55
N ASP A 231 26.16 -2.01 0.72
CA ASP A 231 26.79 -3.31 1.03
C ASP A 231 28.32 -3.20 1.05
N ASP A 232 28.91 -2.42 0.15
CA ASP A 232 30.34 -2.12 0.15
C ASP A 232 30.75 -1.32 1.40
N LEU A 233 29.97 -0.32 1.80
CA LEU A 233 30.18 0.41 3.06
C LEU A 233 30.14 -0.54 4.26
N ILE A 234 29.12 -1.39 4.35
CA ILE A 234 28.95 -2.37 5.44
C ILE A 234 30.15 -3.33 5.45
N THR A 235 30.54 -3.84 4.28
CA THR A 235 31.68 -4.76 4.14
C THR A 235 32.98 -4.10 4.60
N LYS A 236 33.24 -2.85 4.19
CA LYS A 236 34.41 -2.08 4.65
C LYS A 236 34.42 -1.85 6.16
N LEU A 237 33.27 -1.49 6.76
CA LEU A 237 33.13 -1.36 8.21
C LEU A 237 33.45 -2.67 8.96
N MET A 238 33.10 -3.82 8.37
CA MET A 238 33.36 -5.14 8.95
C MET A 238 34.82 -5.60 8.74
N GLU A 239 35.44 -5.28 7.61
CA GLU A 239 36.85 -5.60 7.35
C GLU A 239 37.80 -4.84 8.27
N GLU A 240 37.55 -3.53 8.47
CA GLU A 240 38.30 -2.73 9.44
C GLU A 240 38.23 -3.31 10.86
N ASN A 241 37.11 -3.94 11.22
CA ASN A 241 36.94 -4.65 12.49
C ASN A 241 37.87 -5.88 12.57
N THR A 242 37.90 -6.68 11.52
CA THR A 242 38.72 -7.91 11.49
C THR A 242 40.21 -7.57 11.49
N GLN A 243 40.63 -6.51 10.79
CA GLN A 243 42.03 -6.08 10.76
C GLN A 243 42.52 -5.55 12.11
N LYS A 244 41.74 -4.68 12.79
CA LYS A 244 42.09 -4.20 14.14
C LYS A 244 42.24 -5.35 15.14
N LEU A 245 41.36 -6.34 15.07
CA LEU A 245 41.43 -7.53 15.93
C LEU A 245 42.67 -8.38 15.64
N ARG A 246 43.12 -8.46 14.37
CA ARG A 246 44.39 -9.13 14.02
C ARG A 246 45.61 -8.38 14.52
N GLN A 247 45.64 -7.04 14.43
CA GLN A 247 46.78 -6.24 14.90
C GLN A 247 47.01 -6.34 16.41
N ILE A 248 45.93 -6.37 17.20
CA ILE A 248 46.01 -6.57 18.66
C ILE A 248 46.65 -7.92 19.00
N LYS A 249 46.36 -8.98 18.22
CA LYS A 249 46.94 -10.32 18.41
C LYS A 249 48.44 -10.42 18.10
N VAL A 250 49.01 -9.50 17.31
CA VAL A 250 50.44 -9.53 16.94
C VAL A 250 51.31 -8.74 17.93
N GLN A 251 50.72 -7.82 18.69
CA GLN A 251 51.44 -6.99 19.67
C GLN A 251 51.46 -7.58 21.10
N LYS A 252 50.62 -8.58 21.39
CA LYS A 252 50.65 -9.37 22.63
C LYS A 252 51.49 -10.63 22.39
#